data_AF-A0A0M9DI20-F1
#
_entry.id   AF-A0A0M9DI20-F1
#
_cell.length_a   1.000
_cell.length_b   1.000
_cell.length_c   1.000
_cell.angle_alpha   90.00
_cell.angle_beta   90.00
_cell.angle_gamma   90.00
#
_symmetry.space_group_name_H-M   'P 1'
#
loop_
_entity.id
_entity.type
_entity.pdbx_description
1 polymer ?
#
loop_
_entity_poly.entity_id
_entity_poly.type
_entity_poly.pdbx_seq_one_letter_code
_entity_poly.pdbx_strand_id
1 'polypeptide(L)'
;MKKFDGATDALREVKRLSSEITRYDKIFFAYNKYSEEYYVTTESDELEEEIYRQWCDSGCDSEPESEAEDYKLWEYILAVNKEKYPNTYRDAKKSLIVSENSLIRKDKKIICEYSVSFIIPY
;
A
#
# COMPACT_ATOMS: atom_id res chain seq x y z
N MET A 1 -10.19 2.40 -4.40
CA MET A 1 -9.67 1.43 -3.41
C MET A 1 -10.77 0.44 -3.00
N LYS A 2 -10.44 -0.83 -2.69
CA LYS A 2 -11.39 -1.81 -2.12
C LYS A 2 -10.99 -2.22 -0.71
N LYS A 3 -11.97 -2.32 0.18
CA LYS A 3 -11.84 -2.78 1.58
C LYS A 3 -12.42 -4.19 1.75
N PHE A 4 -11.81 -4.98 2.61
CA PHE A 4 -12.17 -6.37 2.89
C PHE A 4 -12.02 -6.68 4.39
N ASP A 5 -12.93 -7.50 4.90
CA ASP A 5 -12.90 -7.96 6.30
C ASP A 5 -11.97 -9.19 6.49
N GLY A 6 -11.46 -9.76 5.39
CA GLY A 6 -10.68 -10.98 5.42
C GLY A 6 -9.51 -10.98 4.43
N ALA A 7 -8.35 -11.45 4.90
CA ALA A 7 -7.13 -11.55 4.10
C ALA A 7 -7.34 -12.39 2.82
N THR A 8 -8.16 -13.45 2.89
CA THR A 8 -8.40 -14.34 1.73
C THR A 8 -9.08 -13.62 0.58
N ASP A 9 -10.10 -12.81 0.86
CA ASP A 9 -10.83 -12.09 -0.19
C ASP A 9 -10.01 -10.92 -0.74
N ALA A 10 -9.27 -10.23 0.12
CA ALA A 10 -8.29 -9.24 -0.33
C ALA A 10 -7.21 -9.86 -1.23
N LEU A 11 -6.67 -11.05 -0.89
CA LEU A 11 -5.69 -11.75 -1.74
C LEU A 11 -6.29 -12.26 -3.05
N ARG A 12 -7.58 -12.62 -3.08
CA ARG A 12 -8.30 -12.92 -4.33
C ARG A 12 -8.39 -11.69 -5.23
N GLU A 13 -8.60 -10.51 -4.66
CA GLU A 13 -8.59 -9.27 -5.43
C GLU A 13 -7.20 -8.95 -5.97
N VAL A 14 -6.13 -9.13 -5.17
CA VAL A 14 -4.75 -8.99 -5.68
C VAL A 14 -4.51 -9.95 -6.84
N LYS A 15 -4.97 -11.20 -6.73
CA LYS A 15 -4.88 -12.18 -7.81
C LYS A 15 -5.67 -11.73 -9.06
N ARG A 16 -6.88 -11.20 -8.90
CA ARG A 16 -7.68 -10.68 -10.02
C ARG A 16 -7.00 -9.50 -10.71
N LEU A 17 -6.52 -8.53 -9.93
CA LEU A 17 -5.80 -7.38 -10.48
C LEU A 17 -4.50 -7.81 -11.17
N SER A 18 -3.83 -8.86 -10.67
CA SER A 18 -2.57 -9.32 -11.25
C SER A 18 -2.66 -9.80 -12.70
N SER A 19 -3.84 -10.25 -13.17
CA SER A 19 -4.03 -10.58 -14.59
C SER A 19 -4.22 -9.35 -15.48
N GLU A 20 -4.50 -8.19 -14.89
CA GLU A 20 -4.81 -6.94 -15.60
C GLU A 20 -3.62 -5.95 -15.58
N ILE A 21 -2.66 -6.13 -14.68
CA ILE A 21 -1.51 -5.22 -14.58
C ILE A 21 -0.49 -5.37 -15.71
N THR A 22 0.08 -4.23 -16.09
CA THR A 22 1.25 -4.12 -16.97
C THR A 22 2.53 -3.97 -16.16
N ARG A 23 3.67 -3.76 -16.85
CA ARG A 23 4.98 -3.66 -16.19
C ARG A 23 5.17 -2.41 -15.34
N TYR A 24 4.35 -1.38 -15.52
CA TYR A 24 4.49 -0.12 -14.78
C TYR A 24 3.51 -0.04 -13.61
N ASP A 25 2.50 -0.90 -13.62
CA ASP A 25 1.46 -0.91 -12.61
C ASP A 25 1.94 -1.62 -11.35
N LYS A 26 1.33 -1.24 -10.24
CA LYS A 26 1.60 -1.76 -8.92
C LYS A 26 0.27 -2.10 -8.27
N ILE A 27 0.26 -3.14 -7.46
CA ILE A 27 -0.88 -3.46 -6.60
C ILE A 27 -0.42 -3.27 -5.17
N PHE A 28 -1.11 -2.43 -4.44
CA PHE A 28 -0.91 -2.17 -3.03
C PHE A 28 -1.90 -3.00 -2.23
N PHE A 29 -1.39 -3.83 -1.34
CA PHE A 29 -2.16 -4.55 -0.34
C PHE A 29 -1.78 -3.99 1.03
N ALA A 30 -2.74 -3.42 1.74
CA ALA A 30 -2.55 -2.88 3.06
C ALA A 30 -3.35 -3.68 4.09
N TYR A 31 -2.80 -3.82 5.28
CA TYR A 31 -3.49 -4.35 6.45
C TYR A 31 -3.39 -3.32 7.57
N ASN A 32 -4.53 -2.82 8.02
CA ASN A 32 -4.64 -1.98 9.19
C ASN A 32 -4.72 -2.88 10.44
N LYS A 33 -3.70 -2.83 11.31
CA LYS A 33 -3.68 -3.63 12.54
C LYS A 33 -4.70 -3.18 13.57
N TYR A 34 -5.04 -1.89 13.59
CA TYR A 34 -5.94 -1.30 14.57
C TYR A 34 -7.39 -1.72 14.31
N SER A 35 -7.86 -1.56 13.06
CA SER A 35 -9.22 -1.96 12.68
C SER A 35 -9.35 -3.43 12.25
N GLU A 36 -8.22 -4.13 12.08
CA GLU A 36 -8.13 -5.49 11.53
C GLU A 36 -8.64 -5.61 10.08
N GLU A 37 -8.56 -4.52 9.31
CA GLU A 37 -9.11 -4.43 7.95
C GLU A 37 -8.04 -4.53 6.86
N TYR A 38 -8.45 -5.01 5.69
CA TYR A 38 -7.58 -5.17 4.53
C TYR A 38 -8.00 -4.26 3.39
N TYR A 39 -7.03 -3.68 2.71
CA TYR A 39 -7.25 -2.77 1.60
C TYR A 39 -6.44 -3.21 0.39
N VAL A 40 -7.04 -3.10 -0.80
CA VAL A 40 -6.38 -3.36 -2.07
C VAL A 40 -6.65 -2.22 -3.03
N THR A 41 -5.58 -1.68 -3.63
CA THR A 41 -5.66 -0.62 -4.64
C THR A 41 -4.49 -0.70 -5.63
N THR A 42 -4.62 -0.07 -6.79
CA THR A 42 -3.52 0.19 -7.73
C THR A 42 -2.93 1.58 -7.58
N GLU A 43 -3.63 2.48 -6.88
CA GLU A 43 -3.25 3.87 -6.67
C GLU A 43 -2.78 4.05 -5.22
N SER A 44 -1.52 4.46 -5.00
CA SER A 44 -1.01 4.69 -3.64
C SER A 44 -1.76 5.80 -2.92
N ASP A 45 -2.15 6.83 -3.67
CA ASP A 45 -2.69 8.08 -3.15
C ASP A 45 -4.03 7.82 -2.45
N GLU A 46 -4.84 6.88 -2.94
CA GLU A 46 -6.09 6.49 -2.28
C GLU A 46 -5.87 5.88 -0.88
N LEU A 47 -4.75 5.18 -0.66
CA LEU A 47 -4.40 4.63 0.65
C LEU A 47 -3.91 5.73 1.59
N GLU A 48 -3.13 6.67 1.07
CA GLU A 48 -2.62 7.82 1.83
C GLU A 48 -3.77 8.74 2.27
N GLU A 49 -4.74 9.00 1.39
CA GLU A 49 -5.97 9.74 1.72
C GLU A 49 -6.79 9.05 2.81
N GLU A 50 -6.92 7.72 2.78
CA GLU A 50 -7.66 6.98 3.79
C GLU A 50 -6.99 7.04 5.17
N ILE A 51 -5.65 6.93 5.21
CA ILE A 51 -4.90 7.06 6.47
C ILE A 51 -5.03 8.47 7.03
N TYR A 52 -4.92 9.49 6.17
CA TYR A 52 -5.13 10.87 6.55
C TYR A 52 -6.54 11.12 7.08
N ARG A 53 -7.56 10.53 6.44
CA ARG A 53 -8.95 10.61 6.89
C ARG A 53 -9.12 9.99 8.27
N GLN A 54 -8.58 8.80 8.50
CA GLN A 54 -8.65 8.13 9.81
C GLN A 54 -7.96 8.95 10.90
N TRP A 55 -6.80 9.53 10.60
CA TRP A 55 -6.11 10.43 11.52
C TRP A 55 -6.95 11.69 11.87
N CYS A 56 -7.60 12.30 10.88
CA CYS A 56 -8.51 13.43 11.11
C CYS A 56 -9.74 13.02 11.92
N ASP A 57 -10.32 11.86 11.63
CA ASP A 57 -11.48 11.31 12.33
C ASP A 57 -11.15 10.97 13.80
N SER A 58 -9.89 10.60 14.09
CA SER A 58 -9.32 10.46 15.45
C SER A 58 -9.01 11.80 16.14
N GLY A 59 -9.44 12.93 15.58
CA GLY A 59 -9.27 14.25 16.17
C GLY A 59 -7.89 14.87 16.00
N CYS A 60 -7.01 14.27 15.19
CA CYS A 60 -5.60 14.65 15.10
C CYS A 60 -4.88 14.60 16.47
N ASP A 61 -5.33 13.70 17.36
CA ASP A 61 -4.82 13.59 18.73
C ASP A 61 -3.38 13.03 18.81
N SER A 62 -2.87 12.46 17.71
CA SER A 62 -1.50 11.94 17.56
C SER A 62 -0.77 12.55 16.36
N GLU A 63 0.50 12.18 16.17
CA GLU A 63 1.18 12.42 14.90
C GLU A 63 0.58 11.49 13.81
N PRO A 64 0.43 11.95 12.55
CA PRO A 64 -0.12 11.12 11.46
C PRO A 64 0.75 9.89 11.17
N GLU A 65 2.05 9.95 11.47
CA GLU A 65 2.96 8.81 11.43
C GLU A 65 2.52 7.69 12.37
N SER A 66 1.92 8.03 13.52
CA SER A 66 1.44 7.03 14.48
C SER A 66 0.31 6.19 13.88
N GLU A 67 -0.62 6.83 13.16
CA GLU A 67 -1.70 6.13 12.43
C GLU A 67 -1.13 5.29 11.28
N ALA A 68 -0.11 5.80 10.58
CA ALA A 68 0.55 5.07 9.50
C ALA A 68 1.32 3.81 9.99
N GLU A 69 1.80 3.78 11.24
CA GLU A 69 2.49 2.62 11.83
C GLU A 69 1.56 1.40 12.03
N ASP A 70 0.26 1.64 12.15
CA ASP A 70 -0.73 0.58 12.23
C ASP A 70 -0.93 -0.14 10.89
N TYR A 71 -0.49 0.47 9.79
CA TYR A 71 -0.56 -0.14 8.47
C TYR A 71 0.67 -0.99 8.14
N LYS A 72 0.41 -2.21 7.66
CA LYS A 72 1.39 -3.03 6.94
C LYS A 72 1.08 -2.99 5.45
N LEU A 73 2.01 -2.49 4.65
CA LEU A 73 1.84 -2.33 3.22
C LEU A 73 2.78 -3.25 2.42
N TRP A 74 2.20 -3.96 1.46
CA TRP A 74 2.93 -4.75 0.48
C TRP A 74 2.64 -4.23 -0.93
N GLU A 75 3.72 -3.98 -1.66
CA GLU A 75 3.68 -3.61 -3.08
C GLU A 75 3.94 -4.86 -3.92
N TYR A 76 2.99 -5.23 -4.77
CA TYR A 76 3.08 -6.35 -5.72
C TYR A 76 3.36 -5.83 -7.12
N ILE A 77 4.34 -6.45 -7.78
CA ILE A 77 4.84 -6.06 -9.10
C ILE A 77 5.14 -7.31 -9.93
N LEU A 78 5.04 -7.21 -11.25
CA LEU A 78 5.48 -8.27 -12.16
C LEU A 78 6.94 -8.67 -11.92
N ALA A 79 7.20 -9.98 -11.85
CA ALA A 79 8.52 -10.55 -11.58
C ALA A 79 9.58 -10.15 -12.62
N VAL A 80 9.17 -9.91 -13.88
CA VAL A 80 10.04 -9.42 -14.97
C VAL A 80 10.74 -8.10 -14.61
N ASN A 81 10.16 -7.28 -13.73
CA ASN A 81 10.80 -6.04 -13.30
C ASN A 81 12.04 -6.28 -12.45
N LYS A 82 12.14 -7.42 -11.74
CA LYS A 82 13.36 -7.78 -11.01
C LYS A 82 14.52 -8.11 -11.95
N GLU A 83 14.22 -8.74 -13.09
CA GLU A 83 15.24 -9.02 -14.12
C GLU A 83 15.71 -7.73 -14.79
N LYS A 84 14.78 -6.81 -15.07
CA LYS A 84 15.09 -5.53 -15.74
C LYS A 84 15.70 -4.48 -14.82
N TYR A 85 15.33 -4.46 -13.55
CA TYR A 85 15.81 -3.50 -12.54
C TYR A 85 16.23 -4.21 -11.25
N PRO A 86 17.31 -5.01 -11.29
CA PRO A 86 17.70 -5.88 -10.18
C PRO A 86 18.08 -5.12 -8.92
N ASN A 87 18.65 -3.92 -9.04
CA ASN A 87 19.00 -3.09 -7.88
C ASN A 87 17.77 -2.51 -7.18
N THR A 88 16.78 -2.03 -7.94
CA THR A 88 15.54 -1.46 -7.39
C THR A 88 14.72 -2.51 -6.64
N TYR A 89 14.70 -3.75 -7.14
CA TYR A 89 13.92 -4.85 -6.61
C TYR A 89 14.76 -5.94 -5.95
N ARG A 90 15.98 -5.61 -5.51
CA ARG A 90 16.92 -6.56 -4.89
C ARG A 90 16.27 -7.29 -3.72
N ASP A 91 15.62 -6.51 -2.85
CA ASP A 91 15.03 -6.97 -1.59
C ASP A 91 13.59 -7.49 -1.76
N ALA A 92 13.04 -7.45 -2.99
CA ALA A 92 11.72 -7.98 -3.29
C ALA A 92 11.72 -9.52 -3.23
N LYS A 93 10.71 -10.08 -2.58
CA LYS A 93 10.52 -11.53 -2.39
C LYS A 93 9.54 -12.07 -3.42
N LYS A 94 9.63 -13.36 -3.74
CA LYS A 94 8.62 -14.01 -4.58
C LYS A 94 7.25 -13.96 -3.89
N SER A 95 6.19 -13.62 -4.64
CA SER A 95 4.83 -13.70 -4.13
C SER A 95 4.40 -15.16 -3.96
N LEU A 96 3.59 -15.43 -2.93
CA LEU A 96 2.92 -16.72 -2.75
C LEU A 96 1.60 -16.81 -3.54
N ILE A 97 1.14 -15.69 -4.10
CA ILE A 97 -0.07 -15.63 -4.90
C ILE A 97 0.21 -16.31 -6.24
N VAL A 98 -0.55 -17.36 -6.54
CA VAL A 98 -0.49 -18.08 -7.82
C VAL A 98 -1.46 -17.41 -8.79
N SER A 99 -0.91 -16.61 -9.69
CA SER A 99 -1.57 -15.88 -10.77
C SER A 99 -0.93 -16.20 -12.13
N GLU A 100 -1.62 -15.87 -13.23
CA GLU A 100 -1.08 -16.02 -14.58
C GLU A 100 0.24 -15.23 -14.74
N ASN A 101 0.23 -14.01 -14.22
CA ASN A 101 1.43 -13.19 -14.12
C ASN A 101 2.19 -13.51 -12.84
N SER A 102 3.46 -13.90 -12.96
CA SER A 102 4.33 -14.11 -11.81
C SER A 102 4.61 -12.78 -11.10
N LEU A 103 4.35 -12.73 -9.79
CA LEU A 103 4.54 -11.53 -8.97
C LEU A 103 5.74 -11.66 -8.02
N ILE A 104 6.38 -10.53 -7.78
CA ILE A 104 7.22 -10.27 -6.61
C ILE A 104 6.50 -9.30 -5.68
N ARG A 105 6.86 -9.33 -4.40
CA ARG A 105 6.35 -8.41 -3.39
C ARG A 105 7.49 -7.71 -2.65
N LYS A 106 7.26 -6.47 -2.25
CA LYS A 106 8.17 -5.69 -1.40
C LYS A 106 7.37 -5.09 -0.24
N ASP A 107 7.97 -5.09 0.95
CA ASP A 107 7.43 -4.33 2.08
C ASP A 107 7.62 -2.84 1.80
N LYS A 108 6.55 -2.05 1.85
CA LYS A 108 6.59 -0.60 1.67
C LYS A 108 6.27 0.06 3.01
N LYS A 109 7.01 1.10 3.36
CA LYS A 109 6.64 1.98 4.46
C LYS A 109 5.76 3.09 3.91
N ILE A 110 4.74 3.45 4.68
CA ILE A 110 3.93 4.62 4.42
C ILE A 110 4.71 5.82 4.93
N ILE A 111 4.79 6.87 4.12
CA ILE A 111 5.48 8.11 4.46
C ILE A 111 4.40 9.19 4.40
N CYS A 112 4.14 9.84 5.53
CA CYS A 112 3.20 10.95 5.59
C CYS A 112 3.91 12.22 5.11
N GLU A 113 3.38 12.86 4.06
CA GLU A 113 3.85 14.18 3.64
C GLU A 113 2.99 15.26 4.31
N TYR A 114 3.62 16.30 4.87
CA TYR A 114 2.93 17.42 5.49
C TYR A 114 3.42 18.77 4.94
N SER A 115 2.47 19.69 4.74
CA SER A 115 2.75 21.08 4.35
C SER A 115 2.49 22.00 5.54
N VAL A 116 3.55 22.63 6.06
CA VAL A 116 3.42 23.62 7.14
C VAL A 116 3.41 25.03 6.56
N SER A 117 2.35 25.79 6.83
CA SER A 117 2.26 27.20 6.48
C SER A 117 2.33 28.06 7.72
N PHE A 118 3.20 29.08 7.74
CA PHE A 118 3.32 30.02 8.84
C PHE A 118 2.75 31.38 8.42
N ILE A 119 1.95 31.98 9.31
CA ILE A 119 1.56 33.39 9.21
C ILE A 119 2.57 34.16 10.05
N ILE A 120 3.37 35.03 9.42
CA ILE A 120 4.29 35.93 10.13
C ILE A 120 3.50 37.20 10.48
N PRO A 121 3.19 37.46 11.76
CA PRO A 121 2.57 38.72 12.16
C PRO A 121 3.56 39.88 11.99
N TYR A 122 3.10 40.98 11.40
CA TYR A 122 3.83 42.25 11.29
C TYR A 122 3.80 43.03 12.61
#